data_AF-A0A4Q3C482-F1
#
_entry.id   AF-A0A4Q3C482-F1
#
_cell.length_a   1.000
_cell.length_b   1.000
_cell.length_c   1.000
_cell.angle_alpha   90.00
_cell.angle_beta   90.00
_cell.angle_gamma   90.00
#
_symmetry.space_group_name_H-M   'P 1'
#
loop_
_entity.id
_entity.type
_entity.pdbx_description
1 polymer ?
#
loop_
_entity_poly.entity_id
_entity_poly.type
_entity_poly.pdbx_seq_one_letter_code
_entity_poly.pdbx_strand_id
1 'polypeptide(L)'
;VEYNYDDRYLLNAVLRRDGSSKFSDANKWSTFPSVSVGWRINNESFFKVKEISELKLRVSYGELGSGNIGDYEYRAFINTMGAAVFGDSQAIQAAAIQVRLANERLKWETLKQTNIGFDLGLFDNKLTLTADYFVARTEDVLFGFPILLATGNDGGNPISNAATVENKGFEVNIGYNDTIGEDFNWNANINLTTLNNKLVTLGNGQNEFFSGNTVTREGQAVGMWYVLQTDGIFQNQAEVTAHVNGEGQVIQPDAVPGDIRYKDINGDGQITNEDKIVDGSPWPKFEMGFNAGFDYKGFDFSMNWIGSFGATVYNGYSSIVDVINGDHNYAAGTQPWTPENPNTSTPRAFYGTSLTN
;
A
#
# COMPACT_ATOMS: atom_id res chain seq x y z
N VAL A 1 -20.08 -16.99 -21.46
CA VAL A 1 -21.46 -16.89 -21.99
C VAL A 1 -21.79 -15.43 -22.09
N GLU A 2 -22.24 -14.99 -23.26
CA GLU A 2 -22.65 -13.61 -23.50
C GLU A 2 -24.06 -13.62 -24.03
N TYR A 3 -24.89 -12.72 -23.52
CA TYR A 3 -26.27 -12.57 -23.92
C TYR A 3 -26.61 -11.09 -24.02
N ASN A 4 -27.25 -10.72 -25.13
CA ASN A 4 -27.73 -9.38 -25.39
C ASN A 4 -29.18 -9.50 -25.88
N TYR A 5 -30.10 -8.89 -25.15
CA TYR A 5 -31.50 -8.78 -25.55
C TYR A 5 -31.83 -7.36 -26.00
N ASP A 6 -32.09 -7.22 -27.29
CA ASP A 6 -32.57 -6.00 -27.95
C ASP A 6 -31.70 -4.76 -27.65
N ASP A 7 -30.39 -4.97 -27.48
CA ASP A 7 -29.44 -3.95 -27.05
C ASP A 7 -29.83 -3.22 -25.76
N ARG A 8 -30.70 -3.80 -24.93
CA ARG A 8 -31.15 -3.23 -23.66
C ARG A 8 -30.55 -3.94 -22.46
N TYR A 9 -30.64 -5.26 -22.45
CA TYR A 9 -30.18 -6.09 -21.33
C TYR A 9 -28.98 -6.91 -21.75
N LEU A 10 -27.87 -6.66 -21.07
CA LEU A 10 -26.59 -7.29 -21.31
C LEU A 10 -26.26 -8.20 -20.14
N LEU A 11 -25.86 -9.44 -20.42
CA LEU A 11 -25.36 -10.39 -19.44
C LEU A 11 -24.07 -10.99 -19.98
N ASN A 12 -23.02 -10.98 -19.16
CA ASN A 12 -21.80 -11.73 -19.40
C ASN A 12 -21.52 -12.61 -18.18
N ALA A 13 -21.19 -13.88 -18.40
CA ALA A 13 -20.78 -14.80 -17.36
C ALA A 13 -19.59 -15.64 -17.83
N VAL A 14 -18.55 -15.72 -17.01
CA VAL A 14 -17.34 -16.51 -17.28
C VAL A 14 -17.09 -17.43 -16.08
N LEU A 15 -16.69 -18.67 -16.35
CA LEU A 15 -16.22 -19.59 -15.33
C LEU A 15 -14.86 -20.08 -15.74
N ARG A 16 -13.85 -19.84 -14.90
CA ARG A 16 -12.47 -20.25 -15.15
C ARG A 16 -12.01 -21.22 -14.07
N ARG A 17 -11.26 -22.25 -14.43
CA ARG A 17 -10.63 -23.18 -13.49
C ARG A 17 -9.13 -23.28 -13.80
N ASP A 18 -8.32 -22.86 -12.84
CA ASP A 18 -6.86 -22.74 -13.00
C ASP A 18 -6.12 -23.69 -12.07
N GLY A 19 -4.98 -24.17 -12.53
CA GLY A 19 -4.11 -25.08 -11.82
C GLY A 19 -2.68 -24.53 -11.72
N SER A 20 -2.06 -24.61 -10.55
CA SER A 20 -0.65 -24.21 -10.36
C SER A 20 0.14 -25.27 -9.62
N SER A 21 1.30 -25.65 -10.18
CA SER A 21 2.24 -26.59 -9.56
C SER A 21 2.95 -26.04 -8.33
N LYS A 22 2.78 -24.75 -8.04
CA LYS A 22 3.30 -24.11 -6.82
C LYS A 22 2.53 -24.50 -5.57
N PHE A 23 1.34 -25.06 -5.71
CA PHE A 23 0.54 -25.58 -4.61
C PHE A 23 0.59 -27.11 -4.57
N SER A 24 0.27 -27.67 -3.39
CA SER A 24 0.10 -29.11 -3.22
C SER A 24 -1.04 -29.64 -4.10
N ASP A 25 -1.05 -30.95 -4.39
CA ASP A 25 -2.10 -31.54 -5.22
C ASP A 25 -3.52 -31.32 -4.66
N ALA A 26 -3.65 -31.15 -3.34
CA ALA A 26 -4.91 -30.85 -2.67
C ALA A 26 -5.45 -29.44 -3.00
N ASN A 27 -4.57 -28.46 -3.21
CA ASN A 27 -4.92 -27.04 -3.43
C ASN A 27 -4.53 -26.53 -4.83
N LYS A 28 -4.04 -27.43 -5.70
CA LYS A 28 -3.54 -27.14 -7.03
C LYS A 28 -4.53 -26.36 -7.89
N TRP A 29 -5.80 -26.74 -7.81
CA TRP A 29 -6.86 -26.21 -8.67
C TRP A 29 -7.83 -25.32 -7.90
N SER A 30 -8.16 -24.16 -8.46
CA SER A 30 -9.23 -23.29 -7.98
C SER A 30 -10.12 -22.82 -9.12
N THR A 31 -11.34 -22.39 -8.80
CA THR A 31 -12.35 -21.97 -9.77
C THR A 31 -12.78 -20.54 -9.47
N PHE A 32 -12.76 -19.70 -10.51
CA PHE A 32 -12.93 -18.27 -10.45
C PHE A 32 -14.10 -17.86 -11.37
N PRO A 33 -15.30 -17.65 -10.82
CA PRO A 33 -16.44 -17.17 -11.58
C PRO A 33 -16.41 -15.65 -11.76
N SER A 34 -17.02 -15.16 -12.82
CA SER A 34 -17.42 -13.76 -12.94
C SER A 34 -18.75 -13.62 -13.67
N VAL A 35 -19.49 -12.59 -13.31
CA VAL A 35 -20.76 -12.22 -13.92
C VAL A 35 -20.88 -10.70 -13.98
N SER A 36 -21.40 -10.18 -15.09
CA SER A 36 -21.77 -8.78 -15.21
C SER A 36 -23.13 -8.64 -15.88
N VAL A 37 -23.88 -7.65 -15.41
CA VAL A 37 -25.17 -7.27 -15.97
C VAL A 37 -25.11 -5.79 -16.34
N GLY A 38 -25.64 -5.45 -17.50
CA GLY A 38 -25.77 -4.08 -17.98
C GLY A 38 -27.20 -3.80 -18.44
N TRP A 39 -27.69 -2.61 -18.16
CA TRP A 39 -28.98 -2.11 -18.63
C TRP A 39 -28.78 -0.78 -19.34
N ARG A 40 -29.01 -0.76 -20.66
CA ARG A 40 -29.03 0.46 -21.48
C ARG A 40 -30.43 1.08 -21.43
N ILE A 41 -30.59 2.06 -20.55
CA ILE A 41 -31.84 2.79 -20.34
C ILE A 41 -32.16 3.66 -21.56
N ASN A 42 -31.15 4.20 -22.25
CA ASN A 42 -31.34 4.98 -23.48
C ASN A 42 -32.05 4.20 -24.60
N ASN A 43 -31.99 2.86 -24.58
CA ASN A 43 -32.66 2.00 -25.55
C ASN A 43 -34.10 1.61 -25.14
N GLU A 44 -34.60 2.10 -24.01
CA GLU A 44 -35.96 1.83 -23.55
C GLU A 44 -37.02 2.64 -24.33
N SER A 45 -38.18 2.03 -24.54
CA SER A 45 -39.28 2.68 -25.26
C SER A 45 -39.78 3.95 -24.54
N PHE A 46 -39.72 3.97 -23.21
CA PHE A 46 -40.11 5.12 -22.39
C PHE A 46 -39.05 6.24 -22.38
N PHE A 47 -37.81 5.94 -22.71
CA PHE A 47 -36.72 6.92 -22.68
C PHE A 47 -36.64 7.64 -24.03
N LYS A 48 -36.78 8.97 -24.03
CA LYS A 48 -36.93 9.80 -25.24
C LYS A 48 -36.19 11.14 -25.17
N VAL A 49 -35.16 11.24 -24.32
CA VAL A 49 -34.34 12.45 -24.18
C VAL A 49 -33.27 12.46 -25.28
N LYS A 50 -33.30 13.45 -26.17
CA LYS A 50 -32.43 13.49 -27.36
C LYS A 50 -30.99 13.87 -27.02
N GLU A 51 -30.83 14.65 -25.97
CA GLU A 51 -29.54 15.16 -25.51
C GLU A 51 -28.69 14.04 -24.87
N ILE A 52 -29.31 12.92 -24.49
CA ILE A 52 -28.66 11.76 -23.88
C ILE A 52 -28.45 10.67 -24.93
N SER A 53 -27.20 10.50 -25.35
CA SER A 53 -26.76 9.52 -26.34
C SER A 53 -26.54 8.13 -25.73
N GLU A 54 -26.04 8.06 -24.50
CA GLU A 54 -25.88 6.82 -23.74
C GLU A 54 -26.34 7.02 -22.30
N LEU A 55 -27.08 6.05 -21.77
CA LEU A 55 -27.45 5.99 -20.36
C LEU A 55 -27.47 4.53 -19.93
N LYS A 56 -26.41 4.06 -19.30
CA LYS A 56 -26.24 2.65 -18.98
C LYS A 56 -25.87 2.45 -17.52
N LEU A 57 -26.59 1.54 -16.86
CA LEU A 57 -26.22 1.03 -15.54
C LEU A 57 -25.53 -0.32 -15.69
N ARG A 58 -24.52 -0.57 -14.86
CA ARG A 58 -23.78 -1.83 -14.86
C ARG A 58 -23.45 -2.27 -13.45
N VAL A 59 -23.50 -3.58 -13.23
CA VAL A 59 -23.03 -4.23 -12.01
C VAL A 59 -22.21 -5.44 -12.42
N SER A 60 -21.05 -5.64 -11.80
CA SER A 60 -20.23 -6.83 -12.01
C SER A 60 -19.72 -7.40 -10.70
N TYR A 61 -19.57 -8.72 -10.68
CA TYR A 61 -18.89 -9.48 -9.63
C TYR A 61 -17.90 -10.42 -10.31
N GLY A 62 -16.68 -10.52 -9.81
CA GLY A 62 -15.70 -11.45 -10.33
C GLY A 62 -14.69 -11.88 -9.27
N GLU A 63 -14.20 -13.10 -9.44
CA GLU A 63 -13.11 -13.64 -8.65
C GLU A 63 -11.86 -13.82 -9.51
N LEU A 64 -10.69 -13.55 -8.95
CA LEU A 64 -9.40 -13.76 -9.57
C LEU A 64 -8.45 -14.41 -8.58
N GLY A 65 -7.70 -15.41 -9.04
CA GLY A 65 -6.70 -16.10 -8.24
C GLY A 65 -5.29 -15.55 -8.43
N SER A 66 -4.56 -15.42 -7.34
CA SER A 66 -3.11 -15.20 -7.32
C SER A 66 -2.40 -16.35 -6.62
N GLY A 67 -1.28 -16.78 -7.19
CA GLY A 67 -0.39 -17.79 -6.62
C GLY A 67 1.05 -17.30 -6.58
N ASN A 68 1.23 -16.03 -6.19
CA ASN A 68 2.53 -15.36 -6.17
C ASN A 68 3.41 -15.80 -4.98
N ILE A 69 3.71 -17.09 -4.93
CA ILE A 69 4.66 -17.71 -4.01
C ILE A 69 5.88 -18.23 -4.76
N GLY A 70 6.96 -18.49 -4.03
CA GLY A 70 8.12 -19.22 -4.54
C GLY A 70 7.77 -20.65 -4.97
N ASP A 71 8.69 -21.28 -5.69
CA ASP A 71 8.55 -22.69 -6.05
C ASP A 71 8.77 -23.57 -4.82
N TYR A 72 7.97 -24.63 -4.70
CA TYR A 72 8.08 -25.64 -3.65
C TYR A 72 7.90 -25.14 -2.20
N GLU A 73 7.34 -23.95 -1.97
CA GLU A 73 7.03 -23.42 -0.62
C GLU A 73 6.13 -24.35 0.22
N TYR A 74 5.36 -25.21 -0.45
CA TYR A 74 4.55 -26.23 0.19
C TYR A 74 5.33 -27.50 0.59
N ARG A 75 6.61 -27.63 0.23
CA ARG A 75 7.46 -28.79 0.51
C ARG A 75 8.63 -28.43 1.44
N ALA A 76 8.98 -29.37 2.32
CA ALA A 76 10.15 -29.22 3.18
C ALA A 76 11.43 -29.11 2.35
N PHE A 77 12.26 -28.11 2.65
CA PHE A 77 13.58 -27.95 2.05
C PHE A 77 14.66 -28.47 3.01
N ILE A 78 15.42 -29.45 2.54
CA ILE A 78 16.56 -30.02 3.28
C ILE A 78 17.85 -29.36 2.77
N ASN A 79 18.52 -28.61 3.65
CA ASN A 79 19.87 -28.12 3.40
C ASN A 79 20.87 -29.23 3.71
N THR A 80 21.60 -29.68 2.68
CA THR A 80 22.61 -30.74 2.79
C THR A 80 24.02 -30.21 3.05
N MET A 81 24.19 -28.90 3.21
CA MET A 81 25.46 -28.24 3.53
C MET A 81 25.60 -27.94 5.03
N GLY A 82 24.83 -28.63 5.87
CA GLY A 82 24.88 -28.47 7.33
C GLY A 82 26.10 -29.14 7.94
N ALA A 83 26.47 -28.68 9.13
CA ALA A 83 27.48 -29.30 9.98
C ALA A 83 26.91 -29.46 11.39
N ALA A 84 27.21 -30.59 12.03
CA ALA A 84 26.83 -30.84 13.42
C ALA A 84 28.06 -31.28 14.22
N VAL A 85 28.15 -30.81 15.46
CA VAL A 85 29.23 -31.13 16.38
C VAL A 85 28.74 -32.19 17.36
N PHE A 86 29.43 -33.34 17.40
CA PHE A 86 29.04 -34.47 18.26
C PHE A 86 30.19 -34.97 19.12
N GLY A 87 29.83 -35.52 20.28
CA GLY A 87 30.73 -36.16 21.24
C GLY A 87 31.61 -35.19 22.03
N ASP A 88 32.29 -35.72 23.05
CA ASP A 88 33.16 -34.93 23.94
C ASP A 88 34.36 -34.32 23.20
N SER A 89 34.77 -34.91 22.07
CA SER A 89 35.86 -34.43 21.21
C SER A 89 35.43 -33.29 20.26
N GLN A 90 34.16 -32.88 20.28
CA GLN A 90 33.61 -31.84 19.40
C GLN A 90 33.90 -32.07 17.91
N ALA A 91 33.77 -33.31 17.44
CA ALA A 91 34.04 -33.63 16.04
C ALA A 91 32.94 -33.06 15.13
N ILE A 92 33.34 -32.35 14.08
CA ILE A 92 32.44 -31.83 13.05
C ILE A 92 32.07 -32.97 12.08
N GLN A 93 30.77 -33.19 11.90
CA GLN A 93 30.21 -34.15 10.95
C GLN A 93 29.37 -33.42 9.91
N ALA A 94 29.42 -33.90 8.66
CA ALA A 94 28.49 -33.45 7.64
C ALA A 94 27.05 -33.82 8.04
N ALA A 95 26.12 -32.88 7.86
CA ALA A 95 24.74 -33.04 8.27
C ALA A 95 23.77 -32.49 7.22
N ALA A 96 22.54 -33.00 7.24
CA ALA A 96 21.43 -32.47 6.50
C ALA A 96 20.34 -32.06 7.49
N ILE A 97 19.81 -30.84 7.35
CA ILE A 97 18.79 -30.30 8.26
C ILE A 97 17.74 -29.54 7.46
N GLN A 98 16.50 -29.64 7.91
CA GLN A 98 15.44 -28.78 7.40
C GLN A 98 15.62 -27.37 7.95
N VAL A 99 16.01 -26.43 7.09
CA VAL A 99 16.21 -25.03 7.48
C VAL A 99 14.98 -24.16 7.25
N ARG A 100 14.03 -24.60 6.41
CA ARG A 100 12.79 -23.89 6.09
C ARG A 100 11.58 -24.71 6.47
N LEU A 101 10.67 -24.12 7.22
CA LEU A 101 9.35 -24.71 7.42
C LEU A 101 8.54 -24.69 6.12
N ALA A 102 7.74 -25.73 5.92
CA ALA A 102 6.88 -25.87 4.77
C ALA A 102 5.42 -25.87 5.18
N ASN A 103 4.56 -25.36 4.30
CA ASN A 103 3.13 -25.31 4.52
C ASN A 103 2.38 -26.03 3.39
N GLU A 104 2.08 -27.31 3.58
CA GLU A 104 1.37 -28.13 2.59
C GLU A 104 -0.06 -27.64 2.30
N ARG A 105 -0.60 -26.76 3.16
CA ARG A 105 -1.95 -26.20 3.09
C ARG A 105 -2.03 -24.87 2.34
N LEU A 106 -0.92 -24.40 1.77
CA LEU A 106 -0.93 -23.21 0.91
C LEU A 106 -1.97 -23.36 -0.21
N LYS A 107 -2.79 -22.34 -0.38
CA LYS A 107 -3.80 -22.22 -1.43
C LYS A 107 -3.72 -20.86 -2.11
N TRP A 108 -4.49 -20.70 -3.18
CA TRP A 108 -4.63 -19.46 -3.92
C TRP A 108 -5.09 -18.31 -3.01
N GLU A 109 -4.47 -17.15 -3.19
CA GLU A 109 -5.05 -15.88 -2.77
C GLU A 109 -6.19 -15.53 -3.75
N THR A 110 -7.34 -15.08 -3.24
CA THR A 110 -8.53 -14.82 -4.06
C THR A 110 -8.98 -13.38 -3.93
N LEU A 111 -8.87 -12.63 -5.03
CA LEU A 111 -9.45 -11.29 -5.16
C LEU A 111 -10.91 -11.41 -5.60
N LYS A 112 -11.83 -10.98 -4.75
CA LYS A 112 -13.26 -10.82 -5.05
C LYS A 112 -13.54 -9.35 -5.30
N GLN A 113 -14.01 -9.01 -6.49
CA GLN A 113 -14.29 -7.64 -6.86
C GLN A 113 -15.75 -7.47 -7.27
N THR A 114 -16.40 -6.46 -6.68
CA THR A 114 -17.71 -5.96 -7.11
C THR A 114 -17.56 -4.56 -7.65
N ASN A 115 -18.15 -4.27 -8.81
CA ASN A 115 -18.24 -2.92 -9.34
C ASN A 115 -19.69 -2.56 -9.61
N ILE A 116 -20.08 -1.35 -9.23
CA ILE A 116 -21.38 -0.75 -9.56
C ILE A 116 -21.07 0.52 -10.33
N GLY A 117 -21.46 0.55 -11.61
CA GLY A 117 -21.08 1.58 -12.54
C GLY A 117 -22.25 2.19 -13.27
N PHE A 118 -22.01 3.39 -13.76
CA PHE A 118 -22.93 4.16 -14.58
C PHE A 118 -22.15 4.85 -15.70
N ASP A 119 -22.68 4.75 -16.91
CA ASP A 119 -22.13 5.39 -18.10
C ASP A 119 -23.16 6.39 -18.68
N LEU A 120 -22.73 7.62 -18.94
CA LEU A 120 -23.51 8.71 -19.53
C LEU A 120 -22.79 9.27 -20.75
N GLY A 121 -23.52 9.40 -21.85
CA GLY A 121 -23.10 10.12 -23.04
C GLY A 121 -24.09 11.23 -23.36
N LEU A 122 -23.59 12.44 -23.60
CA LEU A 122 -24.39 13.62 -23.95
C LEU A 122 -23.94 14.21 -25.28
N PHE A 123 -24.91 14.78 -26.02
CA PHE A 123 -24.68 15.55 -27.24
C PHE A 123 -23.87 14.77 -28.29
N ASP A 124 -24.36 13.59 -28.68
CA ASP A 124 -23.67 12.66 -29.58
C ASP A 124 -22.30 12.22 -29.04
N ASN A 125 -22.26 11.94 -27.74
CA ASN A 125 -21.07 11.58 -26.97
C ASN A 125 -19.94 12.62 -27.01
N LYS A 126 -20.25 13.90 -27.28
CA LYS A 126 -19.28 14.99 -27.08
C LYS A 126 -18.85 15.11 -25.64
N LEU A 127 -19.76 14.87 -24.69
CA LEU A 127 -19.45 14.78 -23.27
C LEU A 127 -19.77 13.38 -22.78
N THR A 128 -18.79 12.71 -22.20
CA THR A 128 -18.92 11.38 -21.60
C THR A 128 -18.58 11.44 -20.12
N LEU A 129 -19.33 10.71 -19.33
CA LEU A 129 -19.08 10.50 -17.90
C LEU A 129 -19.24 9.01 -17.61
N THR A 130 -18.19 8.42 -17.05
CA THR A 130 -18.22 7.08 -16.49
C THR A 130 -17.92 7.19 -15.01
N ALA A 131 -18.75 6.60 -14.17
CA ALA A 131 -18.50 6.55 -12.73
C ALA A 131 -18.69 5.12 -12.22
N ASP A 132 -17.76 4.66 -11.39
CA ASP A 132 -17.77 3.36 -10.75
C ASP A 132 -17.58 3.51 -9.25
N TYR A 133 -18.29 2.69 -8.50
CA TYR A 133 -17.93 2.34 -7.13
C TYR A 133 -17.44 0.90 -7.10
N PHE A 134 -16.21 0.69 -6.64
CA PHE A 134 -15.61 -0.63 -6.57
C PHE A 134 -15.37 -1.05 -5.11
N VAL A 135 -15.50 -2.35 -4.87
CA VAL A 135 -15.06 -3.02 -3.66
C VAL A 135 -14.27 -4.25 -4.08
N ALA A 136 -12.96 -4.23 -3.82
CA ALA A 136 -12.00 -5.27 -4.10
C ALA A 136 -11.51 -5.86 -2.77
N ARG A 137 -11.85 -7.12 -2.49
CA ARG A 137 -11.43 -7.84 -1.29
C ARG A 137 -10.53 -9.00 -1.67
N THR A 138 -9.28 -8.93 -1.26
CA THR A 138 -8.31 -10.02 -1.41
C THR A 138 -8.33 -10.86 -0.15
N GLU A 139 -8.85 -12.07 -0.26
CA GLU A 139 -8.90 -13.08 0.81
C GLU A 139 -7.73 -14.04 0.70
N ASP A 140 -7.38 -14.67 1.83
CA ASP A 140 -6.32 -15.68 1.90
C ASP A 140 -4.96 -15.15 1.40
N VAL A 141 -4.65 -13.87 1.68
CA VAL A 141 -3.41 -13.24 1.25
C VAL A 141 -2.22 -14.05 1.72
N LEU A 142 -1.34 -14.36 0.76
CA LEU A 142 -0.16 -15.19 0.96
C LEU A 142 0.94 -14.34 1.60
N PHE A 143 1.12 -14.49 2.91
CA PHE A 143 1.95 -13.61 3.71
C PHE A 143 2.91 -14.40 4.63
N GLY A 144 4.14 -13.91 4.73
CA GLY A 144 5.19 -14.50 5.57
C GLY A 144 5.17 -13.92 6.98
N PHE A 145 4.77 -14.71 7.98
CA PHE A 145 4.79 -14.28 9.38
C PHE A 145 6.12 -14.60 10.05
N PRO A 146 6.70 -13.68 10.84
CA PRO A 146 7.81 -14.00 11.71
C PRO A 146 7.35 -15.04 12.73
N ILE A 147 8.20 -16.03 12.93
CA ILE A 147 8.02 -17.07 13.94
C ILE A 147 9.21 -17.05 14.89
N LEU A 148 9.02 -17.58 16.10
CA LEU A 148 10.09 -17.65 17.09
C LEU A 148 11.27 -18.47 16.55
N LEU A 149 12.49 -17.95 16.70
CA LEU A 149 13.72 -18.67 16.33
C LEU A 149 13.87 -20.00 17.08
N ALA A 150 13.23 -20.14 18.24
CA ALA A 150 13.16 -21.39 19.01
C ALA A 150 12.52 -22.56 18.23
N THR A 151 11.82 -22.29 17.13
CA THR A 151 11.30 -23.32 16.22
C THR A 151 12.39 -24.04 15.42
N GLY A 152 13.63 -23.53 15.41
CA GLY A 152 14.72 -24.05 14.59
C GLY A 152 14.64 -23.67 13.12
N ASN A 153 13.73 -22.77 12.75
CA ASN A 153 13.61 -22.25 11.39
C ASN A 153 14.65 -21.15 11.13
N ASP A 154 15.60 -21.46 10.25
CA ASP A 154 16.66 -20.58 9.76
C ASP A 154 16.37 -20.09 8.32
N GLY A 155 15.13 -20.29 7.88
CA GLY A 155 14.72 -20.27 6.49
C GLY A 155 14.02 -19.01 6.02
N GLY A 156 13.84 -18.05 6.91
CA GLY A 156 12.95 -16.91 6.73
C GLY A 156 11.51 -17.19 7.18
N ASN A 157 10.64 -16.19 7.06
CA ASN A 157 9.27 -16.28 7.54
C ASN A 157 8.43 -17.25 6.69
N PRO A 158 7.84 -18.31 7.28
CA PRO A 158 7.00 -19.23 6.52
C PRO A 158 5.77 -18.53 5.96
N ILE A 159 5.44 -18.82 4.70
CA ILE A 159 4.26 -18.27 4.03
C ILE A 159 3.00 -19.01 4.52
N SER A 160 1.94 -18.23 4.73
CA SER A 160 0.61 -18.75 5.04
C SER A 160 -0.47 -17.86 4.45
N ASN A 161 -1.64 -18.44 4.16
CA ASN A 161 -2.84 -17.69 3.80
C ASN A 161 -3.41 -17.03 5.06
N ALA A 162 -3.03 -15.79 5.32
CA ALA A 162 -3.15 -15.24 6.67
C ALA A 162 -3.35 -13.72 6.73
N ALA A 163 -3.90 -13.12 5.67
CA ALA A 163 -4.51 -11.81 5.78
C ALA A 163 -5.72 -11.68 4.82
N THR A 164 -6.62 -10.76 5.13
CA THR A 164 -7.64 -10.28 4.19
C THR A 164 -7.50 -8.77 4.08
N VAL A 165 -7.40 -8.26 2.85
CA VAL A 165 -7.25 -6.82 2.56
C VAL A 165 -8.43 -6.37 1.70
N GLU A 166 -8.98 -5.20 2.00
CA GLU A 166 -10.04 -4.57 1.22
C GLU A 166 -9.55 -3.23 0.68
N ASN A 167 -9.79 -3.01 -0.61
CA ASN A 167 -9.65 -1.74 -1.29
C ASN A 167 -11.02 -1.35 -1.83
N LYS A 168 -11.46 -0.12 -1.57
CA LYS A 168 -12.69 0.40 -2.16
C LYS A 168 -12.59 1.87 -2.48
N GLY A 169 -13.39 2.31 -3.42
CA GLY A 169 -13.36 3.69 -3.85
C GLY A 169 -14.29 3.97 -5.02
N PHE A 170 -14.22 5.22 -5.44
CA PHE A 170 -14.86 5.72 -6.66
C PHE A 170 -13.82 5.90 -7.75
N GLU A 171 -14.18 5.52 -8.97
CA GLU A 171 -13.47 5.89 -10.19
C GLU A 171 -14.41 6.73 -11.04
N VAL A 172 -13.92 7.88 -11.52
CA VAL A 172 -14.70 8.79 -12.36
C VAL A 172 -13.84 9.13 -13.56
N ASN A 173 -14.41 9.00 -14.75
CA ASN A 173 -13.83 9.44 -16.01
C ASN A 173 -14.78 10.44 -16.66
N ILE A 174 -14.27 11.62 -17.02
CA ILE A 174 -15.02 12.63 -17.77
C ILE A 174 -14.22 12.93 -19.03
N GLY A 175 -14.84 12.71 -20.19
CA GLY A 175 -14.28 13.03 -21.48
C GLY A 175 -15.08 14.10 -22.19
N TYR A 176 -14.41 15.04 -22.83
CA TYR A 176 -15.01 15.96 -23.78
C TYR A 176 -14.25 15.92 -25.11
N ASN A 177 -14.97 15.81 -26.22
CA ASN A 177 -14.44 15.85 -27.57
C ASN A 177 -15.30 16.72 -28.46
N ASP A 178 -14.68 17.58 -29.26
CA ASP A 178 -15.41 18.49 -30.14
C ASP A 178 -14.58 18.92 -31.34
N THR A 179 -15.29 19.38 -32.37
CA THR A 179 -14.72 19.92 -33.60
C THR A 179 -15.21 21.35 -33.77
N ILE A 180 -14.27 22.30 -33.88
CA ILE A 180 -14.56 23.71 -34.12
C ILE A 180 -14.25 24.02 -35.59
N GLY A 181 -15.29 24.29 -36.38
CA GLY A 181 -15.16 24.47 -37.83
C GLY A 181 -14.91 23.15 -38.53
N GLU A 182 -14.04 23.14 -39.56
CA GLU A 182 -13.72 21.94 -40.34
C GLU A 182 -12.37 21.31 -39.96
N ASP A 183 -11.47 22.10 -39.37
CA ASP A 183 -10.05 21.73 -39.28
C ASP A 183 -9.53 21.53 -37.85
N PHE A 184 -10.25 22.01 -36.82
CA PHE A 184 -9.77 21.98 -35.43
C PHE A 184 -10.54 20.94 -34.62
N ASN A 185 -9.90 19.80 -34.35
CA ASN A 185 -10.43 18.77 -33.46
C ASN A 185 -9.71 18.87 -32.12
N TRP A 186 -10.42 18.76 -31.02
CA TRP A 186 -9.79 18.72 -29.70
C TRP A 186 -10.51 17.78 -28.76
N ASN A 187 -9.75 17.28 -27.80
CA ASN A 187 -10.25 16.42 -26.75
C ASN A 187 -9.60 16.75 -25.41
N ALA A 188 -10.33 16.49 -24.33
CA ALA A 188 -9.84 16.55 -22.97
C ALA A 188 -10.48 15.40 -22.18
N ASN A 189 -9.69 14.69 -21.39
CA ASN A 189 -10.15 13.62 -20.53
C ASN A 189 -9.55 13.80 -19.14
N ILE A 190 -10.39 13.70 -18.11
CA ILE A 190 -9.97 13.66 -16.71
C ILE A 190 -10.42 12.32 -16.15
N ASN A 191 -9.50 11.62 -15.49
CA ASN A 191 -9.82 10.48 -14.64
C ASN A 191 -9.44 10.78 -13.19
N LEU A 192 -10.23 10.28 -12.25
CA LEU A 192 -10.01 10.40 -10.82
C LEU A 192 -10.38 9.09 -10.14
N THR A 193 -9.47 8.56 -9.35
CA THR A 193 -9.69 7.36 -8.53
C THR A 193 -9.47 7.71 -7.07
N THR A 194 -10.42 7.39 -6.20
CA THR A 194 -10.25 7.44 -4.75
C THR A 194 -9.92 6.05 -4.23
N LEU A 195 -9.13 5.95 -3.16
CA LEU A 195 -8.75 4.67 -2.58
C LEU A 195 -8.86 4.70 -1.06
N ASN A 196 -9.60 3.76 -0.52
CA ASN A 196 -9.59 3.41 0.90
C ASN A 196 -9.07 1.97 1.04
N ASN A 197 -7.83 1.85 1.50
CA ASN A 197 -7.19 0.58 1.80
C ASN A 197 -7.41 0.21 3.28
N LYS A 198 -7.72 -1.07 3.54
CA LYS A 198 -8.00 -1.57 4.87
C LYS A 198 -7.57 -3.03 5.04
N LEU A 199 -6.86 -3.34 6.14
CA LEU A 199 -6.73 -4.70 6.65
C LEU A 199 -8.04 -5.12 7.30
N VAL A 200 -8.67 -6.17 6.77
CA VAL A 200 -9.93 -6.72 7.29
C VAL A 200 -9.67 -7.71 8.42
N THR A 201 -8.72 -8.62 8.22
CA THR A 201 -8.28 -9.59 9.22
C THR A 201 -6.82 -9.92 9.03
N LEU A 202 -6.17 -10.24 10.14
CA LEU A 202 -4.83 -10.79 10.17
C LEU A 202 -4.86 -12.19 10.81
N GLY A 203 -4.10 -13.12 10.26
CA GLY A 203 -4.09 -14.52 10.68
C GLY A 203 -3.30 -14.74 11.98
N ASN A 204 -3.27 -16.01 12.42
CA ASN A 204 -2.49 -16.45 13.57
C ASN A 204 -2.82 -15.75 14.90
N GLY A 205 -4.05 -15.24 15.04
CA GLY A 205 -4.51 -14.54 16.25
C GLY A 205 -3.85 -13.19 16.49
N GLN A 206 -3.17 -12.64 15.48
CA GLN A 206 -2.55 -11.32 15.53
C GLN A 206 -3.57 -10.26 15.12
N ASN A 207 -3.52 -9.09 15.77
CA ASN A 207 -4.29 -7.91 15.34
C ASN A 207 -3.41 -6.88 14.63
N GLU A 208 -2.09 -7.01 14.81
CA GLU A 208 -1.08 -6.06 14.35
C GLU A 208 0.13 -6.79 13.80
N PHE A 209 0.76 -6.19 12.80
CA PHE A 209 2.02 -6.62 12.24
C PHE A 209 2.93 -5.42 12.08
N PHE A 210 4.11 -5.47 12.70
CA PHE A 210 5.13 -4.44 12.62
C PHE A 210 6.23 -4.84 11.65
N SER A 211 6.63 -3.92 10.78
CA SER A 211 7.75 -4.10 9.86
C SER A 211 8.50 -2.79 9.65
N GLY A 212 9.73 -2.73 10.16
CA GLY A 212 10.52 -1.49 10.19
C GLY A 212 9.74 -0.37 10.87
N ASN A 213 9.59 0.76 10.18
CA ASN A 213 8.84 1.93 10.63
C ASN A 213 7.37 1.89 10.20
N THR A 214 6.79 0.71 10.01
CA THR A 214 5.39 0.57 9.63
C THR A 214 4.63 -0.38 10.55
N VAL A 215 3.34 -0.12 10.68
CA VAL A 215 2.38 -1.00 11.33
C VAL A 215 1.20 -1.25 10.40
N THR A 216 0.79 -2.51 10.34
CA THR A 216 -0.45 -2.95 9.73
C THR A 216 -1.37 -3.42 10.85
N ARG A 217 -2.53 -2.77 11.01
CA ARG A 217 -3.47 -3.04 12.10
C ARG A 217 -4.84 -3.35 11.53
N GLU A 218 -5.51 -4.36 12.10
CA GLU A 218 -6.87 -4.69 11.72
C GLU A 218 -7.77 -3.45 11.84
N GLY A 219 -8.61 -3.23 10.82
CA GLY A 219 -9.48 -2.06 10.77
C GLY A 219 -8.87 -0.82 10.11
N GLN A 220 -7.55 -0.79 9.88
CA GLN A 220 -6.81 0.37 9.38
C GLN A 220 -6.07 0.05 8.08
N ALA A 221 -5.46 1.06 7.45
CA ALA A 221 -4.70 0.88 6.23
C ALA A 221 -3.48 -0.02 6.46
N VAL A 222 -3.09 -0.77 5.43
CA VAL A 222 -1.90 -1.61 5.44
C VAL A 222 -0.64 -0.74 5.42
N GLY A 223 0.35 -1.05 6.26
CA GLY A 223 1.68 -0.43 6.21
C GLY A 223 1.72 1.06 6.58
N MET A 224 0.88 1.51 7.50
CA MET A 224 0.91 2.90 7.99
C MET A 224 2.24 3.21 8.67
N TRP A 225 2.71 4.46 8.56
CA TRP A 225 3.97 4.87 9.19
C TRP A 225 3.82 4.89 10.70
N TYR A 226 4.70 4.18 11.40
CA TYR A 226 4.70 4.03 12.85
C TYR A 226 6.04 4.52 13.41
N VAL A 227 6.04 5.76 13.89
CA VAL A 227 7.27 6.52 14.19
C VAL A 227 7.12 7.36 15.45
N LEU A 228 8.25 7.81 16.00
CA LEU A 228 8.28 8.82 17.05
C LEU A 228 8.01 10.20 16.44
N GLN A 229 7.14 10.97 17.07
CA GLN A 229 6.92 12.35 16.66
C GLN A 229 7.95 13.28 17.30
N THR A 230 8.49 14.18 16.48
CA THR A 230 9.35 15.26 16.94
C THR A 230 8.53 16.53 17.15
N ASP A 231 9.07 17.42 17.98
CA ASP A 231 8.56 18.77 18.20
C ASP A 231 9.69 19.79 18.00
N GLY A 232 10.52 19.58 16.97
CA GLY A 232 11.63 20.46 16.62
C GLY A 232 12.94 20.15 17.33
N ILE A 233 13.80 21.16 17.44
CA ILE A 233 15.15 21.09 18.00
C ILE A 233 15.22 22.01 19.21
N PHE A 234 15.76 21.53 20.33
CA PHE A 234 16.01 22.35 21.52
C PHE A 234 16.97 23.50 21.19
N GLN A 235 16.56 24.75 21.38
CA GLN A 235 17.41 25.91 21.05
C GLN A 235 18.30 26.35 22.22
N ASN A 236 17.93 26.00 23.45
CA ASN A 236 18.63 26.41 24.64
C ASN A 236 18.29 25.48 25.82
N GLN A 237 19.08 25.56 26.90
CA GLN A 237 18.90 24.68 28.06
C GLN A 237 17.55 24.90 28.77
N ALA A 238 17.00 26.12 28.73
CA ALA A 238 15.71 26.39 29.36
C ALA A 238 14.57 25.61 28.68
N GLU A 239 14.64 25.39 27.37
CA GLU A 239 13.70 24.54 26.65
C GLU A 239 13.81 23.07 27.06
N VAL A 240 15.02 22.56 27.32
CA VAL A 240 15.22 21.19 27.83
C VAL A 240 14.58 21.06 29.21
N THR A 241 14.89 21.97 30.14
CA THR A 241 14.34 21.91 31.50
C THR A 241 12.82 22.16 31.56
N ALA A 242 12.26 22.88 30.58
CA ALA A 242 10.83 23.13 30.46
C ALA A 242 10.08 21.99 29.74
N HIS A 243 10.79 21.07 29.08
CA HIS A 243 10.20 19.90 28.43
C HIS A 243 9.89 18.84 29.48
N VAL A 244 8.72 18.97 30.10
CA VAL A 244 8.27 18.10 31.19
C VAL A 244 6.97 17.39 30.85
N ASN A 245 6.76 16.20 31.43
CA ASN A 245 5.48 15.50 31.34
C ASN A 245 4.41 16.14 32.25
N GLY A 246 3.21 15.56 32.28
CA GLY A 246 2.10 16.04 33.12
C GLY A 246 2.37 16.05 34.64
N GLU A 247 3.38 15.30 35.08
CA GLU A 247 3.80 15.22 36.49
C GLU A 247 4.97 16.17 36.82
N GLY A 248 5.46 16.92 35.85
CA GLY A 248 6.60 17.83 36.00
C GLY A 248 7.96 17.13 35.95
N GLN A 249 8.03 15.87 35.52
CA GLN A 249 9.29 15.18 35.28
C GLN A 249 9.88 15.63 33.94
N VAL A 250 11.16 15.98 33.91
CA VAL A 250 11.85 16.39 32.68
C VAL A 250 11.97 15.21 31.73
N ILE A 251 11.46 15.37 30.51
CA ILE A 251 11.58 14.43 29.40
C ILE A 251 12.92 14.70 28.70
N GLN A 252 13.66 13.64 28.36
CA GLN A 252 15.02 13.75 27.79
C GLN A 252 15.98 14.63 28.65
N PRO A 253 16.20 14.29 29.93
CA PRO A 253 16.97 15.13 30.86
C PRO A 253 18.43 15.36 30.43
N ASP A 254 18.98 14.45 29.62
CA ASP A 254 20.34 14.52 29.11
C ASP A 254 20.46 15.22 27.75
N ALA A 255 19.34 15.72 27.20
CA ALA A 255 19.37 16.50 25.97
C ALA A 255 20.09 17.83 26.17
N VAL A 256 20.77 18.29 25.13
CA VAL A 256 21.43 19.60 25.09
C VAL A 256 20.90 20.42 23.90
N PRO A 257 21.13 21.75 23.88
CA PRO A 257 20.78 22.57 22.73
C PRO A 257 21.32 21.98 21.42
N GLY A 258 20.45 21.84 20.42
CA GLY A 258 20.70 21.19 19.15
C GLY A 258 20.19 19.76 19.03
N ASP A 259 19.77 19.11 20.12
CA ASP A 259 19.12 17.79 20.08
C ASP A 259 17.66 17.88 19.61
N ILE A 260 17.18 16.77 19.03
CA ILE A 260 15.77 16.61 18.66
C ILE A 260 14.92 16.54 19.93
N ARG A 261 13.88 17.37 19.99
CA ARG A 261 12.82 17.27 20.98
C ARG A 261 11.78 16.26 20.50
N TYR A 262 11.55 15.20 21.25
CA TYR A 262 10.51 14.21 20.97
C TYR A 262 9.28 14.45 21.84
N LYS A 263 8.12 14.06 21.33
CA LYS A 263 6.88 14.06 22.11
C LYS A 263 6.79 12.78 22.93
N ASP A 264 6.62 12.95 24.24
CA ASP A 264 6.18 11.89 25.15
C ASP A 264 4.66 11.70 24.94
N ILE A 265 4.28 10.56 24.39
CA ILE A 265 2.90 10.27 24.00
C ILE A 265 2.16 9.54 25.11
N ASN A 266 2.86 8.68 25.86
CA ASN A 266 2.25 7.89 26.93
C ASN A 266 2.25 8.63 28.30
N GLY A 267 3.01 9.72 28.41
CA GLY A 267 3.10 10.60 29.58
C GLY A 267 4.01 10.09 30.69
N ASP A 268 4.83 9.06 30.44
CA ASP A 268 5.66 8.40 31.47
C ASP A 268 7.02 9.09 31.72
N GLY A 269 7.30 10.18 31.00
CA GLY A 269 8.53 10.95 31.11
C GLY A 269 9.73 10.38 30.33
N GLN A 270 9.58 9.25 29.65
CA GLN A 270 10.60 8.60 28.84
C GLN A 270 10.22 8.62 27.37
N ILE A 271 11.21 8.49 26.48
CA ILE A 271 10.97 8.35 25.03
C ILE A 271 11.39 6.95 24.61
N THR A 272 10.41 6.10 24.36
CA THR A 272 10.56 4.66 24.14
C THR A 272 9.80 4.20 22.89
N ASN A 273 9.72 2.90 22.62
CA ASN A 273 8.92 2.43 21.47
C ASN A 273 7.42 2.60 21.72
N GLU A 274 7.02 2.69 22.98
CA GLU A 274 5.66 2.90 23.45
C GLU A 274 5.13 4.30 23.07
N ASP A 275 6.03 5.25 22.75
CA ASP A 275 5.69 6.59 22.25
C ASP A 275 5.49 6.68 20.74
N LYS A 276 5.73 5.59 20.01
CA LYS A 276 5.48 5.58 18.56
C LYS A 276 3.99 5.64 18.31
N ILE A 277 3.63 6.42 17.29
CA ILE A 277 2.25 6.54 16.82
C ILE A 277 2.16 6.31 15.33
N VAL A 278 0.94 6.05 14.87
CA VAL A 278 0.63 6.08 13.45
C VAL A 278 0.66 7.53 12.96
N ASP A 279 1.63 7.86 12.12
CA ASP A 279 1.87 9.19 11.56
C ASP A 279 1.67 9.20 10.04
N GLY A 280 0.46 8.83 9.62
CA GLY A 280 0.03 8.84 8.23
C GLY A 280 0.08 7.49 7.53
N SER A 281 -0.39 7.49 6.29
CA SER A 281 -0.62 6.30 5.47
C SER A 281 0.14 6.43 4.15
N PRO A 282 0.76 5.36 3.64
CA PRO A 282 1.40 5.38 2.33
C PRO A 282 0.38 5.40 1.17
N TRP A 283 -0.90 5.14 1.45
CA TRP A 283 -1.93 5.09 0.43
C TRP A 283 -2.46 6.49 0.10
N PRO A 284 -2.51 6.89 -1.18
CA PRO A 284 -3.08 8.18 -1.57
C PRO A 284 -4.58 8.21 -1.30
N LYS A 285 -5.09 9.41 -1.01
CA LYS A 285 -6.54 9.64 -0.85
C LYS A 285 -7.22 9.60 -2.21
N PHE A 286 -6.56 10.13 -3.22
CA PHE A 286 -6.98 10.05 -4.61
C PHE A 286 -5.80 10.17 -5.57
N GLU A 287 -5.97 9.60 -6.74
CA GLU A 287 -5.11 9.74 -7.89
C GLU A 287 -5.92 10.36 -9.04
N MET A 288 -5.26 11.10 -9.91
CA MET A 288 -5.91 11.68 -11.06
C MET A 288 -5.00 11.68 -12.28
N GLY A 289 -5.62 11.55 -13.44
CA GLY A 289 -4.99 11.73 -14.73
C GLY A 289 -5.72 12.81 -15.53
N PHE A 290 -4.96 13.57 -16.31
CA PHE A 290 -5.51 14.53 -17.26
C PHE A 290 -4.79 14.39 -18.60
N ASN A 291 -5.56 14.11 -19.64
CA ASN A 291 -5.12 14.04 -21.02
C ASN A 291 -5.83 15.12 -21.81
N ALA A 292 -5.11 15.79 -22.70
CA ALA A 292 -5.75 16.61 -23.71
C ALA A 292 -4.90 16.65 -24.97
N GLY A 293 -5.55 16.94 -26.08
CA GLY A 293 -4.88 17.11 -27.34
C GLY A 293 -5.74 17.86 -28.33
N PHE A 294 -5.10 18.29 -29.40
CA PHE A 294 -5.79 18.83 -30.56
C PHE A 294 -5.07 18.50 -31.85
N ASP A 295 -5.82 18.49 -32.93
CA ASP A 295 -5.35 18.35 -34.29
C ASP A 295 -5.83 19.56 -35.09
N TYR A 296 -4.91 20.22 -35.79
CA TYR A 296 -5.20 21.37 -36.63
C TYR A 296 -4.35 21.37 -37.89
N LYS A 297 -4.96 21.17 -39.06
CA LYS A 297 -4.31 21.27 -40.38
C LYS A 297 -2.99 20.51 -40.51
N GLY A 298 -2.93 19.30 -39.96
CA GLY A 298 -1.75 18.44 -39.99
C GLY A 298 -0.72 18.71 -38.89
N PHE A 299 -1.02 19.59 -37.94
CA PHE A 299 -0.30 19.70 -36.66
C PHE A 299 -1.09 19.00 -35.56
N ASP A 300 -0.43 18.15 -34.79
CA ASP A 300 -0.98 17.51 -33.60
C ASP A 300 -0.27 18.00 -32.32
N PHE A 301 -1.03 18.04 -31.23
CA PHE A 301 -0.54 18.27 -29.88
C PHE A 301 -1.19 17.28 -28.93
N SER A 302 -0.40 16.73 -28.01
CA SER A 302 -0.92 15.91 -26.92
C SER A 302 -0.18 16.20 -25.61
N MET A 303 -0.91 16.09 -24.50
CA MET A 303 -0.35 16.16 -23.16
C MET A 303 -0.97 15.10 -22.24
N ASN A 304 -0.17 14.67 -21.27
CA ASN A 304 -0.57 13.71 -20.24
C ASN A 304 0.00 14.15 -18.89
N TRP A 305 -0.87 14.24 -17.90
CA TRP A 305 -0.54 14.59 -16.52
C TRP A 305 -1.08 13.50 -15.60
N ILE A 306 -0.27 13.08 -14.64
CA ILE A 306 -0.65 12.09 -13.63
C ILE A 306 -0.27 12.67 -12.26
N GLY A 307 -1.15 12.53 -11.28
CA GLY A 307 -0.91 12.97 -9.91
C GLY A 307 -1.48 12.01 -8.89
N SER A 308 -0.81 11.92 -7.74
CA SER A 308 -1.21 11.11 -6.59
C SER A 308 -1.16 11.99 -5.33
N PHE A 309 -2.26 12.04 -4.58
CA PHE A 309 -2.47 13.08 -3.56
C PHE A 309 -2.89 12.49 -2.22
N GLY A 310 -2.27 13.02 -1.15
CA GLY A 310 -2.65 12.72 0.24
C GLY A 310 -1.97 11.50 0.86
N ALA A 311 -1.03 10.87 0.17
CA ALA A 311 -0.13 9.87 0.75
C ALA A 311 0.96 10.55 1.60
N THR A 312 1.33 9.91 2.70
CA THR A 312 2.53 10.24 3.46
C THR A 312 3.69 9.40 2.95
N VAL A 313 4.83 10.04 2.68
CA VAL A 313 6.03 9.37 2.16
C VAL A 313 7.12 9.40 3.22
N TYR A 314 7.65 8.23 3.55
CA TYR A 314 8.88 8.13 4.33
C TYR A 314 10.10 8.25 3.43
N ASN A 315 10.93 9.25 3.66
CA ASN A 315 12.18 9.41 2.93
C ASN A 315 13.29 8.57 3.56
N GLY A 316 13.33 7.28 3.19
CA GLY A 316 14.31 6.33 3.70
C GLY A 316 15.76 6.61 3.26
N TYR A 317 15.97 7.39 2.20
CA TYR A 317 17.31 7.81 1.81
C TYR A 317 17.84 8.87 2.77
N SER A 318 17.05 9.92 3.03
CA SER A 318 17.37 10.96 4.00
C SER A 318 17.60 10.41 5.41
N SER A 319 16.86 9.36 5.82
CA SER A 319 17.07 8.74 7.13
C SER A 319 18.45 8.06 7.29
N ILE A 320 19.22 7.94 6.22
CA ILE A 320 20.59 7.39 6.24
C ILE A 320 21.61 8.50 5.99
N VAL A 321 21.39 9.37 5.00
CA VAL A 321 22.42 10.34 4.57
C VAL A 321 22.35 11.72 5.21
N ASP A 322 21.22 12.06 5.83
CA ASP A 322 21.04 13.37 6.51
C ASP A 322 21.30 13.26 8.02
N VAL A 323 21.61 12.05 8.50
CA VAL A 323 21.99 11.82 9.89
C VAL A 323 23.45 12.26 10.09
N ILE A 324 23.77 12.87 11.23
CA ILE A 324 25.13 13.35 11.55
C ILE A 324 25.55 12.79 12.91
N ASN A 325 25.27 11.50 13.11
CA ASN A 325 25.39 10.86 14.41
C ASN A 325 26.38 9.70 14.50
N GLY A 326 27.14 9.46 13.42
CA GLY A 326 28.15 8.42 13.36
C GLY A 326 29.27 8.75 12.38
N ASP A 327 30.16 7.77 12.17
CA ASP A 327 31.33 7.88 11.29
C ASP A 327 30.94 7.62 9.82
N HIS A 328 30.03 8.43 9.29
CA HIS A 328 29.61 8.35 7.89
C HIS A 328 29.56 9.73 7.24
N ASN A 329 29.64 9.74 5.92
CA ASN A 329 29.45 10.97 5.15
C ASN A 329 27.99 11.43 5.25
N TYR A 330 27.79 12.74 5.23
CA TYR A 330 26.49 13.39 5.13
C TYR A 330 26.40 14.23 3.85
N ALA A 331 25.18 14.59 3.45
CA ALA A 331 24.96 15.33 2.21
C ALA A 331 25.74 16.67 2.16
N ALA A 332 26.27 17.00 0.99
CA ALA A 332 26.97 18.27 0.78
C ALA A 332 26.00 19.45 0.99
N GLY A 333 26.41 20.45 1.77
CA GLY A 333 25.60 21.63 2.07
C GLY A 333 24.76 21.52 3.34
N THR A 334 24.69 20.35 4.00
CA THR A 334 24.02 20.21 5.30
C THR A 334 24.62 21.15 6.34
N GLN A 335 23.77 21.94 6.98
CA GLN A 335 24.14 22.90 8.03
C GLN A 335 23.52 22.46 9.36
N PRO A 336 24.26 21.71 10.20
CA PRO A 336 23.77 21.29 11.50
C PRO A 336 23.52 22.48 12.42
N TRP A 337 22.73 22.23 13.46
CA TRP A 337 22.51 23.22 14.50
C TRP A 337 23.83 23.53 15.21
N THR A 338 24.11 24.82 15.36
CA THR A 338 25.14 25.37 16.25
C THR A 338 24.60 26.63 16.92
N PRO A 339 25.24 27.15 17.99
CA PRO A 339 24.84 28.43 18.58
C PRO A 339 24.85 29.60 17.57
N GLU A 340 25.73 29.56 16.56
CA GLU A 340 25.83 30.54 15.48
C GLU A 340 24.88 30.25 14.31
N ASN A 341 24.35 29.03 14.21
CA ASN A 341 23.38 28.59 13.20
C ASN A 341 22.14 27.92 13.85
N PRO A 342 21.34 28.65 14.65
CA PRO A 342 20.19 28.07 15.34
C PRO A 342 18.99 27.84 14.41
N ASN A 343 18.92 28.54 13.28
CA ASN A 343 17.81 28.48 12.33
C ASN A 343 18.00 27.38 11.28
N THR A 344 17.94 26.13 11.72
CA THR A 344 18.06 24.94 10.87
C THR A 344 17.14 23.83 11.36
N SER A 345 16.70 22.96 10.44
CA SER A 345 15.98 21.73 10.76
C SER A 345 16.90 20.53 10.98
N THR A 346 18.21 20.72 10.80
CA THR A 346 19.22 19.69 11.01
C THR A 346 19.71 19.74 12.45
N PRO A 347 19.60 18.65 13.23
CA PRO A 347 20.13 18.59 14.59
C PRO A 347 21.64 18.89 14.64
N ARG A 348 22.16 19.13 15.84
CA ARG A 348 23.60 19.26 16.05
C ARG A 348 24.31 17.97 15.60
N ALA A 349 25.54 18.13 15.12
CA ALA A 349 26.41 16.97 14.88
C ALA A 349 26.82 16.34 16.23
N PHE A 350 26.58 15.04 16.40
CA PHE A 350 26.91 14.35 17.65
C PHE A 350 27.07 12.85 17.45
N TYR A 351 28.24 12.31 17.81
CA TYR A 351 28.47 10.87 17.75
C TYR A 351 27.66 10.12 18.83
N GLY A 352 26.61 9.39 18.44
CA GLY A 352 25.74 8.64 19.35
C GLY A 352 24.24 8.83 19.07
N THR A 353 23.42 8.66 20.10
CA THR A 353 21.97 8.93 20.02
C THR A 353 21.59 9.98 21.05
N SER A 354 20.69 10.89 20.70
CA SER A 354 20.14 11.88 21.63
C SER A 354 19.02 11.32 22.52
N LEU A 355 18.65 10.04 22.33
CA LEU A 355 17.62 9.36 23.14
C LEU A 355 18.18 8.66 24.39
N THR A 356 19.47 8.31 24.38
CA THR A 356 20.14 7.67 25.52
C THR A 356 21.56 8.21 25.58
N ASN A 357 21.83 9.11 26.53
CA ASN A 357 23.20 9.41 26.96
C ASN A 357 23.64 8.39 28.02
#